data_AF-A0AAU3AXL0-F1
#
_entry.id   AF-A0AAU3AXL0-F1
#
_cell.length_a   1.000
_cell.length_b   1.000
_cell.length_c   1.000
_cell.angle_alpha   90.00
_cell.angle_beta   90.00
_cell.angle_gamma   90.00
#
_symmetry.space_group_name_H-M   'P 1'
#
loop_
_entity.id
_entity.type
_entity.pdbx_description
1 polymer ?
#
loop_
_entity_poly.entity_id
_entity_poly.type
_entity_poly.pdbx_seq_one_letter_code
_entity_poly.pdbx_strand_id
1 'polypeptide(L)'
;MTGRPSRAPSARGEACAEDPAALIPAALGAIERLVALDASRGATAAVPAVREALRRIPQLSADPARLRHSDRDLLAALAELSEVIGWILFDAGHYHRARRMNARALALAELCGDRGIARLTLLNHSMLEAHTGRPRAALETAARVAGARPLPALVGSLVLVRRAHTTAMLGGRREAVALISRARSRFLDGASPNDPPWAWWIDRTELLGHEGWVLSRLRAWGRAVPLLYEAATAPGPSYRHLFTAELLSALVRARAWGEAEELIADVAPRAAGIGSVRTTETLGATAVRLLASPGAPPNLRDAAAFLLESLPVRTGGPGPLIPRNHPA
;
A
#
# COMPACT_ATOMS: atom_id res chain seq x y z
N MET A 1 37.20 -22.81 -57.68
CA MET A 1 36.31 -21.61 -57.74
C MET A 1 34.88 -22.10 -57.52
N THR A 2 34.42 -22.06 -56.29
CA THR A 2 33.07 -22.52 -55.88
C THR A 2 32.26 -21.31 -55.42
N GLY A 3 31.08 -21.13 -56.04
CA GLY A 3 30.21 -19.97 -55.86
C GLY A 3 29.57 -19.92 -54.47
N ARG A 4 29.50 -18.73 -53.90
CA ARG A 4 28.78 -18.40 -52.66
C ARG A 4 27.33 -18.05 -53.01
N PRO A 5 26.31 -18.60 -52.34
CA PRO A 5 24.95 -18.12 -52.52
C PRO A 5 24.73 -16.83 -51.71
N SER A 6 24.06 -15.87 -52.35
CA SER A 6 23.62 -14.60 -51.77
C SER A 6 22.57 -14.84 -50.68
N ARG A 7 22.80 -14.31 -49.49
CA ARG A 7 21.83 -14.31 -48.37
C ARG A 7 20.88 -13.12 -48.56
N ALA A 8 19.59 -13.41 -48.77
CA ALA A 8 18.53 -12.42 -48.68
C ALA A 8 18.46 -11.82 -47.25
N PRO A 9 18.12 -10.52 -47.10
CA PRO A 9 17.94 -9.93 -45.79
C PRO A 9 16.68 -10.50 -45.14
N SER A 10 16.87 -11.06 -43.94
CA SER A 10 15.81 -11.44 -43.02
C SER A 10 14.98 -10.20 -42.67
N ALA A 11 13.70 -10.22 -43.06
CA ALA A 11 12.69 -9.33 -42.53
C ALA A 11 12.58 -9.57 -41.03
N ARG A 12 13.27 -8.74 -40.24
CA ARG A 12 12.96 -8.58 -38.82
C ARG A 12 11.58 -7.96 -38.76
N GLY A 13 10.64 -8.70 -38.18
CA GLY A 13 9.29 -8.23 -37.94
C GLY A 13 9.33 -6.87 -37.26
N GLU A 14 8.80 -5.87 -37.96
CA GLU A 14 8.26 -4.68 -37.33
C GLU A 14 7.22 -5.16 -36.32
N ALA A 15 7.56 -5.09 -35.03
CA ALA A 15 6.56 -5.18 -33.99
C ALA A 15 5.54 -4.08 -34.32
N CYS A 16 4.29 -4.46 -34.60
CA CYS A 16 3.19 -3.51 -34.75
C CYS A 16 3.32 -2.47 -33.64
N ALA A 17 3.67 -1.24 -34.02
CA ALA A 17 3.58 -0.12 -33.12
C ALA A 17 2.09 -0.04 -32.76
N GLU A 18 1.73 -0.49 -31.55
CA GLU A 18 0.36 -0.39 -31.06
C GLU A 18 -0.08 1.06 -31.22
N ASP A 19 -1.24 1.25 -31.87
CA ASP A 19 -1.83 2.55 -32.14
C ASP A 19 -1.91 3.35 -30.82
N PRO A 20 -1.23 4.51 -30.72
CA PRO A 20 -1.29 5.36 -29.53
C PRO A 20 -2.73 5.69 -29.09
N ALA A 21 -3.68 5.76 -30.02
CA ALA A 21 -5.09 5.99 -29.71
C ALA A 21 -5.75 4.83 -28.95
N ALA A 22 -5.26 3.60 -29.13
CA ALA A 22 -5.76 2.41 -28.42
C ALA A 22 -5.14 2.26 -27.01
N LEU A 23 -4.03 2.93 -26.71
CA LEU A 23 -3.32 2.79 -25.44
C LEU A 23 -4.02 3.48 -24.27
N ILE A 24 -4.63 4.65 -24.49
CA ILE A 24 -5.35 5.36 -23.42
C ILE A 24 -6.52 4.51 -22.90
N PRO A 25 -7.46 4.01 -23.74
CA PRO A 25 -8.53 3.13 -23.27
C PRO A 25 -8.01 1.85 -22.61
N ALA A 26 -6.92 1.27 -23.12
CA ALA A 26 -6.30 0.08 -22.54
C ALA A 26 -5.74 0.35 -21.14
N ALA A 27 -5.10 1.51 -20.93
CA ALA A 27 -4.56 1.90 -19.62
C ALA A 27 -5.69 2.16 -18.61
N LEU A 28 -6.73 2.89 -19.01
CA LEU A 28 -7.89 3.17 -18.17
C LEU A 28 -8.63 1.88 -17.78
N GLY A 29 -8.88 0.98 -18.74
CA GLY A 29 -9.48 -0.33 -18.46
C GLY A 29 -8.62 -1.22 -17.57
N ALA A 30 -7.29 -1.10 -17.64
CA ALA A 30 -6.38 -1.79 -16.73
C ALA A 30 -6.47 -1.21 -15.31
N ILE A 31 -6.54 0.11 -15.15
CA ILE A 31 -6.72 0.78 -13.85
C ILE A 31 -8.00 0.27 -13.16
N GLU A 32 -9.14 0.35 -13.84
CA GLU A 32 -10.43 -0.09 -13.30
C GLU A 32 -10.39 -1.54 -12.85
N ARG A 33 -9.85 -2.43 -13.70
CA ARG A 33 -9.73 -3.85 -13.40
C ARG A 33 -8.82 -4.12 -12.20
N LEU A 34 -7.70 -3.42 -12.11
CA LEU A 34 -6.74 -3.57 -11.02
C LEU A 34 -7.31 -3.10 -9.69
N VAL A 35 -7.94 -1.92 -9.67
CA VAL A 35 -8.61 -1.37 -8.48
C VAL A 35 -9.74 -2.29 -8.01
N ALA A 36 -10.57 -2.79 -8.94
CA ALA A 36 -11.67 -3.70 -8.60
C ALA A 36 -11.17 -5.04 -8.04
N LEU A 37 -10.10 -5.61 -8.61
CA LEU A 37 -9.50 -6.84 -8.10
C LEU A 37 -8.89 -6.65 -6.71
N ASP A 38 -8.15 -5.55 -6.50
CA ASP A 38 -7.58 -5.24 -5.19
C ASP A 38 -8.67 -5.01 -4.13
N ALA A 39 -9.68 -4.20 -4.45
CA ALA A 39 -10.78 -3.92 -3.54
C ALA A 39 -11.58 -5.18 -3.14
N SER A 40 -11.78 -6.11 -4.07
CA SER A 40 -12.61 -7.31 -3.82
C SER A 40 -11.82 -8.52 -3.28
N ARG A 41 -10.57 -8.71 -3.73
CA ARG A 41 -9.78 -9.93 -3.45
C ARG A 41 -8.39 -9.64 -2.89
N GLY A 42 -7.97 -8.38 -2.83
CA GLY A 42 -6.66 -7.94 -2.35
C GLY A 42 -5.55 -8.06 -3.39
N ALA A 43 -4.43 -7.39 -3.10
CA ALA A 43 -3.38 -7.11 -4.06
C ALA A 43 -2.71 -8.36 -4.67
N THR A 44 -2.54 -9.42 -3.88
CA THR A 44 -1.94 -10.69 -4.37
C THR A 44 -2.75 -11.27 -5.53
N ALA A 45 -4.09 -11.21 -5.46
CA ALA A 45 -4.96 -11.67 -6.53
C ALA A 45 -4.89 -10.77 -7.79
N ALA A 46 -4.47 -9.52 -7.65
CA ALA A 46 -4.29 -8.58 -8.75
C ALA A 46 -2.91 -8.70 -9.44
N VAL A 47 -1.92 -9.39 -8.86
CA VAL A 47 -0.58 -9.52 -9.46
C VAL A 47 -0.59 -10.14 -10.87
N PRO A 48 -1.38 -11.19 -11.20
CA PRO A 48 -1.49 -11.67 -12.57
C PRO A 48 -1.99 -10.60 -13.55
N ALA A 49 -2.93 -9.75 -13.11
CA ALA A 49 -3.44 -8.63 -13.90
C ALA A 49 -2.37 -7.54 -14.13
N VAL A 50 -1.50 -7.30 -13.15
CA VAL A 50 -0.34 -6.41 -13.32
C VAL A 50 0.61 -6.94 -14.40
N ARG A 51 0.90 -8.25 -14.40
CA ARG A 51 1.75 -8.86 -15.44
C ARG A 51 1.13 -8.73 -16.83
N GLU A 52 -0.18 -8.88 -16.92
CA GLU A 52 -0.93 -8.68 -18.15
C GLU A 52 -0.80 -7.24 -18.68
N ALA A 53 -1.03 -6.25 -17.82
CA ALA A 53 -0.91 -4.84 -18.17
C ALA A 53 0.50 -4.49 -18.66
N LEU A 54 1.54 -4.97 -17.96
CA LEU A 54 2.94 -4.75 -18.36
C LEU A 54 3.29 -5.38 -19.71
N ARG A 55 2.64 -6.49 -20.08
CA ARG A 55 2.82 -7.15 -21.38
C ARG A 55 2.08 -6.43 -22.50
N ARG A 56 0.86 -5.97 -22.23
CA ARG A 56 -0.02 -5.29 -23.20
C ARG A 56 0.30 -3.82 -23.40
N ILE A 57 1.03 -3.19 -22.48
CA ILE A 57 1.35 -1.77 -22.53
C ILE A 57 2.87 -1.63 -22.31
N PRO A 58 3.70 -1.88 -23.35
CA PRO A 58 5.16 -1.87 -23.22
C PRO A 58 5.71 -0.49 -22.78
N GLN A 59 4.94 0.58 -22.98
CA GLN A 59 5.22 1.92 -22.48
C GLN A 59 5.26 1.98 -20.95
N LEU A 60 4.75 0.98 -20.21
CA LEU A 60 4.96 0.87 -18.75
C LEU A 60 6.39 0.42 -18.38
N SER A 61 7.13 -0.16 -19.32
CA SER A 61 8.50 -0.61 -19.12
C SER A 61 9.55 0.28 -19.81
N ALA A 62 9.13 1.15 -20.74
CA ALA A 62 10.02 2.05 -21.46
C ALA A 62 10.64 3.13 -20.56
N ASP A 63 11.83 3.65 -20.88
CA ASP A 63 12.37 4.82 -20.17
C ASP A 63 11.41 6.03 -20.30
N PRO A 64 10.93 6.66 -19.19
CA PRO A 64 10.05 7.83 -19.26
C PRO A 64 10.58 8.96 -20.15
N ALA A 65 11.90 9.16 -20.25
CA ALA A 65 12.50 10.19 -21.10
C ALA A 65 12.19 9.99 -22.61
N ARG A 66 11.93 8.75 -23.02
CA ARG A 66 11.52 8.42 -24.40
C ARG A 66 10.06 8.81 -24.68
N LEU A 67 9.26 8.99 -23.63
CA LEU A 67 7.85 9.37 -23.73
C LEU A 67 7.63 10.89 -23.56
N ARG A 68 8.70 11.70 -23.43
CA ARG A 68 8.59 13.16 -23.18
C ARG A 68 7.77 13.94 -24.21
N HIS A 69 7.67 13.42 -25.44
CA HIS A 69 6.95 14.02 -26.56
C HIS A 69 5.64 13.28 -26.87
N SER A 70 5.24 12.34 -26.01
CA SER A 70 3.95 11.67 -26.13
C SER A 70 2.81 12.61 -25.75
N ASP A 71 1.60 12.24 -26.18
CA ASP A 71 0.38 12.93 -25.81
C ASP A 71 0.22 13.04 -24.28
N ARG A 72 -0.30 14.19 -23.82
CA ARG A 72 -0.41 14.50 -22.39
C ARG A 72 -1.38 13.56 -21.67
N ASP A 73 -2.48 13.19 -22.30
CA ASP A 73 -3.50 12.33 -21.70
C ASP A 73 -3.00 10.88 -21.65
N LEU A 74 -2.22 10.45 -22.64
CA LEU A 74 -1.49 9.18 -22.58
C LEU A 74 -0.50 9.15 -21.40
N LEU A 75 0.28 10.21 -21.22
CA LEU A 75 1.21 10.31 -20.10
C LEU A 75 0.49 10.28 -18.74
N ALA A 76 -0.65 10.97 -18.63
CA ALA A 76 -1.48 10.95 -17.42
C ALA A 76 -2.03 9.54 -17.14
N ALA A 77 -2.60 8.86 -18.13
CA ALA A 77 -3.12 7.49 -17.99
C ALA A 77 -2.01 6.49 -17.60
N LEU A 78 -0.82 6.61 -18.19
CA LEU A 78 0.34 5.78 -17.83
C LEU A 78 0.88 6.11 -16.42
N ALA A 79 0.82 7.37 -15.99
CA ALA A 79 1.22 7.78 -14.65
C ALA A 79 0.29 7.16 -13.59
N GLU A 80 -1.03 7.26 -13.79
CA GLU A 80 -2.03 6.67 -12.91
C GLU A 80 -1.94 5.14 -12.88
N LEU A 81 -1.80 4.49 -14.05
CA LEU A 81 -1.64 3.03 -14.09
C LEU A 81 -0.35 2.59 -13.40
N SER A 82 0.75 3.34 -13.55
CA SER A 82 2.00 3.05 -12.83
C SER A 82 1.86 3.22 -11.32
N GLU A 83 1.06 4.19 -10.87
CA GLU A 83 0.74 4.41 -9.46
C GLU A 83 -0.04 3.22 -8.89
N VAL A 84 -1.13 2.82 -9.55
CA VAL A 84 -1.97 1.67 -9.14
C VAL A 84 -1.18 0.36 -9.12
N ILE A 85 -0.34 0.13 -10.14
CA ILE A 85 0.57 -1.02 -10.15
C ILE A 85 1.55 -0.94 -8.97
N GLY A 86 2.06 0.25 -8.66
CA GLY A 86 2.92 0.50 -7.51
C GLY A 86 2.26 0.11 -6.19
N TRP A 87 1.01 0.50 -5.98
CA TRP A 87 0.19 0.12 -4.83
C TRP A 87 0.02 -1.40 -4.72
N ILE A 88 -0.44 -2.06 -5.80
CA ILE A 88 -0.67 -3.51 -5.81
C ILE A 88 0.62 -4.27 -5.52
N LEU A 89 1.73 -3.89 -6.15
CA LEU A 89 3.01 -4.54 -5.90
C LEU A 89 3.50 -4.30 -4.47
N PHE A 90 3.22 -3.15 -3.87
CA PHE A 90 3.56 -2.89 -2.48
C PHE A 90 2.76 -3.79 -1.55
N ASP A 91 1.44 -3.81 -1.69
CA ASP A 91 0.57 -4.58 -0.80
C ASP A 91 0.70 -6.10 -1.01
N ALA A 92 1.14 -6.54 -2.20
CA ALA A 92 1.53 -7.91 -2.50
C ALA A 92 3.00 -8.26 -2.14
N GLY A 93 3.73 -7.38 -1.45
CA GLY A 93 5.08 -7.69 -0.94
C GLY A 93 6.24 -7.57 -1.94
N HIS A 94 5.99 -7.11 -3.17
CA HIS A 94 7.00 -6.91 -4.21
C HIS A 94 7.69 -5.53 -4.11
N TYR A 95 8.26 -5.21 -2.94
CA TYR A 95 8.73 -3.87 -2.56
C TYR A 95 9.69 -3.19 -3.54
N HIS A 96 10.68 -3.92 -4.09
CA HIS A 96 11.60 -3.35 -5.09
C HIS A 96 10.88 -2.93 -6.37
N ARG A 97 9.93 -3.76 -6.85
CA ARG A 97 9.15 -3.46 -8.05
C ARG A 97 8.18 -2.31 -7.79
N ALA A 98 7.57 -2.26 -6.61
CA ALA A 98 6.73 -1.14 -6.19
C ALA A 98 7.49 0.20 -6.23
N ARG A 99 8.73 0.27 -5.70
CA ARG A 99 9.57 1.47 -5.79
C ARG A 99 9.81 1.92 -7.24
N ARG A 100 10.10 0.97 -8.13
CA ARG A 100 10.31 1.26 -9.56
C ARG A 100 9.06 1.84 -10.22
N MET A 101 7.89 1.31 -9.88
CA MET A 101 6.62 1.78 -10.43
C MET A 101 6.23 3.15 -9.86
N ASN A 102 6.49 3.41 -8.58
CA ASN A 102 6.32 4.75 -8.00
C ASN A 102 7.27 5.77 -8.65
N ALA A 103 8.54 5.43 -8.86
CA ALA A 103 9.49 6.31 -9.56
C ALA A 103 9.03 6.62 -10.99
N ARG A 104 8.49 5.61 -11.68
CA ARG A 104 7.89 5.76 -13.01
C ARG A 104 6.68 6.70 -12.99
N ALA A 105 5.73 6.46 -12.10
CA ALA A 105 4.53 7.28 -11.98
C ALA A 105 4.89 8.75 -11.71
N LEU A 106 5.87 9.02 -10.84
CA LEU A 106 6.37 10.38 -10.59
C LEU A 106 6.97 11.02 -11.84
N ALA A 107 7.81 10.30 -12.58
CA ALA A 107 8.43 10.83 -13.79
C ALA A 107 7.39 11.15 -14.88
N LEU A 108 6.39 10.29 -15.06
CA LEU A 108 5.31 10.51 -16.03
C LEU A 108 4.39 11.67 -15.61
N ALA A 109 4.03 11.72 -14.33
CA ALA A 109 3.24 12.80 -13.75
C ALA A 109 3.95 14.16 -13.86
N GLU A 110 5.27 14.19 -13.73
CA GLU A 110 6.08 15.39 -13.96
C GLU A 110 6.03 15.85 -15.42
N LEU A 111 6.17 14.92 -16.37
CA LEU A 111 6.11 15.23 -17.81
C LEU A 111 4.74 15.79 -18.24
N CYS A 112 3.63 15.29 -17.70
CA CYS A 112 2.28 15.76 -18.06
C CYS A 112 1.72 16.85 -17.13
N GLY A 113 2.44 17.20 -16.05
CA GLY A 113 2.03 18.18 -15.05
C GLY A 113 0.93 17.71 -14.09
N ASP A 114 0.67 16.41 -13.98
CA ASP A 114 -0.35 15.84 -13.08
C ASP A 114 0.12 15.83 -11.62
N ARG A 115 -0.18 16.92 -10.91
CA ARG A 115 0.10 17.04 -9.48
C ARG A 115 -0.78 16.14 -8.61
N GLY A 116 -1.94 15.70 -9.10
CA GLY A 116 -2.85 14.83 -8.36
C GLY A 116 -2.21 13.46 -8.17
N ILE A 117 -1.82 12.84 -9.27
CA ILE A 117 -1.15 11.53 -9.26
C ILE A 117 0.22 11.61 -8.59
N ALA A 118 1.02 12.65 -8.86
CA ALA A 118 2.32 12.81 -8.21
C ALA A 118 2.21 12.80 -6.66
N ARG A 119 1.20 13.46 -6.09
CA ARG A 119 0.96 13.48 -4.64
C ARG A 119 0.53 12.12 -4.10
N LEU A 120 -0.39 11.44 -4.78
CA LEU A 120 -0.80 10.08 -4.40
C LEU A 120 0.41 9.14 -4.40
N THR A 121 1.22 9.17 -5.47
CA THR A 121 2.41 8.33 -5.58
C THR A 121 3.43 8.63 -4.46
N LEU A 122 3.64 9.89 -4.10
CA LEU A 122 4.51 10.26 -2.97
C LEU A 122 3.97 9.73 -1.64
N LEU A 123 2.65 9.82 -1.41
CA LEU A 123 2.02 9.32 -0.18
C LEU A 123 2.11 7.79 -0.06
N ASN A 124 1.98 7.08 -1.18
CA ASN A 124 2.15 5.63 -1.23
C ASN A 124 3.63 5.22 -1.12
N HIS A 125 4.54 5.97 -1.74
CA HIS A 125 5.98 5.76 -1.57
C HIS A 125 6.44 6.03 -0.13
N SER A 126 5.91 7.05 0.53
CA SER A 126 6.17 7.33 1.95
C SER A 126 5.78 6.14 2.83
N MET A 127 4.59 5.57 2.61
CA MET A 127 4.15 4.37 3.34
C MET A 127 5.05 3.16 3.07
N LEU A 128 5.47 2.95 1.82
CA LEU A 128 6.40 1.88 1.43
C LEU A 128 7.76 2.02 2.13
N GLU A 129 8.34 3.23 2.17
CA GLU A 129 9.61 3.47 2.86
C GLU A 129 9.46 3.24 4.38
N ALA A 130 8.35 3.67 4.99
CA ALA A 130 8.08 3.39 6.39
C ALA A 130 7.97 1.88 6.65
N HIS A 131 7.17 1.16 5.85
CA HIS A 131 6.96 -0.29 5.99
C HIS A 131 8.27 -1.09 5.88
N THR A 132 9.17 -0.64 5.01
CA THR A 132 10.44 -1.33 4.75
C THR A 132 11.60 -0.83 5.65
N GLY A 133 11.29 -0.15 6.75
CA GLY A 133 12.27 0.23 7.78
C GLY A 133 13.10 1.47 7.45
N ARG A 134 12.63 2.35 6.56
CA ARG A 134 13.28 3.61 6.17
C ARG A 134 12.43 4.83 6.58
N PRO A 135 12.14 5.03 7.88
CA PRO A 135 11.25 6.09 8.34
C PRO A 135 11.75 7.50 8.00
N ARG A 136 13.06 7.78 8.00
CA ARG A 136 13.55 9.11 7.60
C ARG A 136 13.21 9.44 6.13
N ALA A 137 13.47 8.50 5.23
CA ALA A 137 13.10 8.63 3.82
C ALA A 137 11.57 8.77 3.63
N ALA A 138 10.77 8.10 4.46
CA ALA A 138 9.32 8.25 4.45
C ALA A 138 8.86 9.67 4.82
N LEU A 139 9.46 10.30 5.83
CA LEU A 139 9.18 11.69 6.20
C LEU A 139 9.58 12.66 5.09
N GLU A 140 10.79 12.50 4.53
CA GLU A 140 11.27 13.31 3.41
C GLU A 140 10.35 13.20 2.20
N THR A 141 9.88 11.99 1.90
CA THR A 141 8.93 11.75 0.80
C THR A 141 7.59 12.42 1.06
N ALA A 142 7.03 12.30 2.27
CA ALA A 142 5.77 12.96 2.62
C ALA A 142 5.87 14.50 2.57
N ALA A 143 7.03 15.06 2.92
CA ALA A 143 7.26 16.51 2.87
C ALA A 143 7.20 17.07 1.43
N ARG A 144 7.59 16.27 0.43
CA ARG A 144 7.55 16.64 -1.00
C ARG A 144 6.12 16.78 -1.58
N VAL A 145 5.09 16.34 -0.86
CA VAL A 145 3.68 16.47 -1.28
C VAL A 145 3.23 17.95 -1.28
N ALA A 146 3.83 18.76 -0.40
CA ALA A 146 3.56 20.19 -0.33
C ALA A 146 3.97 20.89 -1.64
N GLY A 147 3.24 21.93 -1.99
CA GLY A 147 3.55 22.80 -3.13
C GLY A 147 3.19 24.25 -2.82
N ALA A 148 3.24 25.11 -3.84
CA ALA A 148 2.98 26.54 -3.68
C ALA A 148 1.55 26.87 -3.22
N ARG A 149 0.58 26.00 -3.48
CA ARG A 149 -0.81 26.16 -3.07
C ARG A 149 -1.13 25.25 -1.87
N PRO A 150 -2.04 25.67 -0.97
CA PRO A 150 -2.56 24.81 0.09
C PRO A 150 -3.11 23.50 -0.46
N LEU A 151 -2.90 22.41 0.28
CA LEU A 151 -3.48 21.12 -0.05
C LEU A 151 -4.99 21.11 0.29
N PRO A 152 -5.82 20.50 -0.58
CA PRO A 152 -7.18 20.12 -0.23
C PRO A 152 -7.22 19.36 1.11
N ALA A 153 -8.34 19.44 1.81
CA ALA A 153 -8.39 19.04 3.21
C ALA A 153 -8.15 17.55 3.42
N LEU A 154 -8.73 16.70 2.58
CA LEU A 154 -8.52 15.24 2.61
C LEU A 154 -7.06 14.87 2.31
N VAL A 155 -6.46 15.48 1.28
CA VAL A 155 -5.05 15.28 0.93
C VAL A 155 -4.13 15.73 2.07
N GLY A 156 -4.43 16.88 2.68
CA GLY A 156 -3.70 17.40 3.84
C GLY A 156 -3.81 16.49 5.07
N SER A 157 -4.99 15.93 5.33
CA SER A 157 -5.21 14.92 6.37
C SER A 157 -4.33 13.70 6.13
N LEU A 158 -4.31 13.16 4.89
CA LEU A 158 -3.53 11.98 4.56
C LEU A 158 -2.02 12.20 4.72
N VAL A 159 -1.49 13.37 4.33
CA VAL A 159 -0.08 13.75 4.59
C VAL A 159 0.23 13.69 6.08
N LEU A 160 -0.65 14.23 6.92
CA LEU A 160 -0.47 14.24 8.37
C LEU A 160 -0.54 12.82 8.96
N VAL A 161 -1.42 11.96 8.45
CA VAL A 161 -1.46 10.53 8.80
C VAL A 161 -0.13 9.85 8.49
N ARG A 162 0.42 10.02 7.28
CA ARG A 162 1.71 9.42 6.90
C ARG A 162 2.83 9.88 7.83
N ARG A 163 2.91 11.19 8.10
CA ARG A 163 3.88 11.76 9.04
C ARG A 163 3.71 11.23 10.45
N ALA A 164 2.48 11.13 10.96
CA ALA A 164 2.20 10.64 12.32
C ALA A 164 2.73 9.22 12.53
N HIS A 165 2.49 8.32 11.57
CA HIS A 165 3.02 6.95 11.60
C HIS A 165 4.54 6.94 11.70
N THR A 166 5.20 7.69 10.82
CA THR A 166 6.64 7.70 10.74
C THR A 166 7.30 8.37 11.94
N THR A 167 6.73 9.47 12.44
CA THR A 167 7.16 10.12 13.68
C THR A 167 6.99 9.19 14.88
N ALA A 168 5.90 8.42 14.96
CA ALA A 168 5.72 7.42 16.01
C ALA A 168 6.80 6.32 15.96
N MET A 169 7.16 5.85 14.76
CA MET A 169 8.25 4.87 14.57
C MET A 169 9.62 5.40 15.02
N LEU A 170 9.84 6.72 14.92
CA LEU A 170 11.06 7.39 15.35
C LEU A 170 11.06 7.77 16.85
N GLY A 171 10.01 7.40 17.60
CA GLY A 171 9.90 7.68 19.04
C GLY A 171 9.30 9.05 19.39
N GLY A 172 8.85 9.83 18.40
CA GLY A 172 8.26 11.16 18.59
C GLY A 172 6.85 11.13 19.18
N ARG A 173 6.70 10.76 20.46
CA ARG A 173 5.39 10.51 21.08
C ARG A 173 4.43 11.70 21.01
N ARG A 174 4.84 12.87 21.52
CA ARG A 174 3.99 14.07 21.55
C ARG A 174 3.68 14.59 20.15
N GLU A 175 4.68 14.57 19.27
CA GLU A 175 4.55 15.05 17.90
C GLU A 175 3.63 14.16 17.07
N ALA A 176 3.74 12.83 17.18
CA ALA A 176 2.84 11.90 16.48
C ALA A 176 1.37 12.09 16.90
N VAL A 177 1.10 12.30 18.19
CA VAL A 177 -0.24 12.62 18.69
C VAL A 177 -0.73 13.95 18.13
N ALA A 178 0.10 14.99 18.13
CA ALA A 178 -0.27 16.28 17.56
C ALA A 178 -0.57 16.18 16.04
N LEU A 179 0.22 15.41 15.30
CA LEU A 179 0.03 15.19 13.87
C LEU A 179 -1.30 14.47 13.57
N ILE A 180 -1.62 13.40 14.30
CA ILE A 180 -2.86 12.65 14.06
C ILE A 180 -4.11 13.45 14.48
N SER A 181 -4.03 14.26 15.54
CA SER A 181 -5.11 15.19 15.91
C SER A 181 -5.34 16.27 14.84
N ARG A 182 -4.26 16.80 14.25
CA ARG A 182 -4.36 17.74 13.12
C ARG A 182 -4.91 17.06 11.87
N ALA A 183 -4.56 15.79 11.62
CA ALA A 183 -5.12 15.03 10.51
C ALA A 183 -6.65 14.94 10.64
N ARG A 184 -7.15 14.62 11.83
CA ARG A 184 -8.59 14.62 12.12
C ARG A 184 -9.24 15.97 11.90
N SER A 185 -8.61 17.04 12.37
CA SER A 185 -9.12 18.40 12.16
C SER A 185 -9.25 18.72 10.67
N ARG A 186 -8.21 18.41 9.88
CA ARG A 186 -8.23 18.58 8.42
C ARG A 186 -9.27 17.72 7.73
N PHE A 187 -9.53 16.52 8.21
CA PHE A 187 -10.58 15.67 7.66
C PHE A 187 -11.98 16.25 7.90
N LEU A 188 -12.21 16.87 9.07
CA LEU A 188 -13.48 17.50 9.42
C LEU A 188 -13.78 18.77 8.59
N ASP A 189 -12.76 19.42 8.03
CA ASP A 189 -12.95 20.50 7.05
C ASP A 189 -13.66 20.01 5.76
N GLY A 190 -13.69 18.70 5.52
CA GLY A 190 -14.51 18.06 4.49
C GLY A 190 -13.91 18.05 3.08
N ALA A 191 -14.63 17.39 2.17
CA ALA A 191 -14.31 17.38 0.76
C ALA A 191 -14.55 18.75 0.11
N SER A 192 -13.80 19.04 -0.94
CA SER A 192 -13.83 20.27 -1.70
C SER A 192 -13.84 19.97 -3.20
N PRO A 193 -14.31 20.91 -4.06
CA PRO A 193 -14.22 20.75 -5.52
C PRO A 193 -12.80 20.61 -6.07
N ASN A 194 -11.78 20.93 -5.26
CA ASN A 194 -10.37 20.84 -5.62
C ASN A 194 -9.73 19.50 -5.21
N ASP A 195 -10.48 18.60 -4.56
CA ASP A 195 -9.97 17.27 -4.23
C ASP A 195 -9.74 16.47 -5.51
N PRO A 196 -8.59 15.78 -5.62
CA PRO A 196 -8.33 14.93 -6.77
C PRO A 196 -9.32 13.75 -6.78
N PRO A 197 -9.69 13.22 -7.96
CA PRO A 197 -10.67 12.13 -8.05
C PRO A 197 -10.36 10.95 -7.14
N TRP A 198 -9.09 10.56 -7.03
CA TRP A 198 -8.64 9.46 -6.16
C TRP A 198 -8.90 9.68 -4.66
N ALA A 199 -9.22 10.88 -4.17
CA ALA A 199 -9.44 11.14 -2.74
C ALA A 199 -10.69 10.44 -2.18
N TRP A 200 -11.53 9.84 -3.02
CA TRP A 200 -12.79 9.17 -2.66
C TRP A 200 -12.66 8.10 -1.57
N TRP A 201 -11.49 7.46 -1.44
CA TRP A 201 -11.28 6.39 -0.45
C TRP A 201 -10.91 6.92 0.94
N ILE A 202 -10.58 8.21 1.06
CA ILE A 202 -10.25 8.84 2.34
C ILE A 202 -11.55 9.09 3.10
N ASP A 203 -11.95 8.12 3.91
CA ASP A 203 -13.16 8.20 4.73
C ASP A 203 -12.86 8.15 6.23
N ARG A 204 -13.94 8.19 7.03
CA ARG A 204 -13.86 8.16 8.49
C ARG A 204 -13.24 6.85 9.00
N THR A 205 -13.55 5.72 8.36
CA THR A 205 -13.04 4.40 8.74
C THR A 205 -11.52 4.33 8.56
N GLU A 206 -11.01 4.82 7.41
CA GLU A 206 -9.57 4.90 7.16
C GLU A 206 -8.85 5.78 8.18
N LEU A 207 -9.43 6.93 8.50
CA LEU A 207 -8.86 7.85 9.48
C LEU A 207 -8.80 7.22 10.87
N LEU A 208 -9.89 6.58 11.32
CA LEU A 208 -9.95 5.92 12.63
C LEU A 208 -8.96 4.76 12.73
N GLY A 209 -8.91 3.90 11.71
CA GLY A 209 -8.00 2.77 11.68
C GLY A 209 -6.54 3.23 11.72
N HIS A 210 -6.19 4.27 10.96
CA HIS A 210 -4.86 4.85 11.01
C HIS A 210 -4.55 5.53 12.36
N GLU A 211 -5.52 6.19 12.99
CA GLU A 211 -5.33 6.77 14.32
C GLU A 211 -5.06 5.70 15.38
N GLY A 212 -5.89 4.65 15.42
CA GLY A 212 -5.68 3.51 16.30
C GLY A 212 -4.31 2.87 16.07
N TRP A 213 -3.90 2.74 14.81
CA TRP A 213 -2.58 2.20 14.47
C TRP A 213 -1.41 3.10 14.94
N VAL A 214 -1.51 4.44 14.82
CA VAL A 214 -0.53 5.37 15.41
C VAL A 214 -0.46 5.17 16.93
N LEU A 215 -1.59 5.10 17.62
CA LEU A 215 -1.64 4.90 19.07
C LEU A 215 -1.03 3.54 19.48
N SER A 216 -1.25 2.49 18.69
CA SER A 216 -0.64 1.17 18.90
C SER A 216 0.90 1.24 18.82
N ARG A 217 1.45 1.94 17.82
CA ARG A 217 2.91 2.21 17.72
C ARG A 217 3.44 2.96 18.94
N LEU A 218 2.65 3.87 19.50
CA LEU A 218 2.97 4.62 20.71
C LEU A 218 2.73 3.81 22.00
N ARG A 219 2.41 2.52 21.93
CA ARG A 219 2.09 1.68 23.10
C ARG A 219 0.89 2.18 23.92
N ALA A 220 0.02 3.00 23.33
CA ALA A 220 -1.21 3.45 23.95
C ALA A 220 -2.36 2.46 23.62
N TRP A 221 -2.13 1.17 23.87
CA TRP A 221 -2.98 0.09 23.36
C TRP A 221 -4.44 0.20 23.83
N GLY A 222 -4.68 0.57 25.09
CA GLY A 222 -6.05 0.77 25.59
C GLY A 222 -6.84 1.87 24.85
N ARG A 223 -6.15 2.86 24.26
CA ARG A 223 -6.78 3.86 23.39
C ARG A 223 -6.82 3.43 21.92
N ALA A 224 -5.90 2.58 21.50
CA ALA A 224 -5.81 2.07 20.13
C ALA A 224 -6.91 1.04 19.82
N VAL A 225 -7.15 0.10 20.75
CA VAL A 225 -8.11 -1.01 20.59
C VAL A 225 -9.50 -0.55 20.15
N PRO A 226 -10.19 0.41 20.82
CA PRO A 226 -11.53 0.79 20.40
C PRO A 226 -11.57 1.39 18.98
N LEU A 227 -10.56 2.17 18.58
CA LEU A 227 -10.49 2.75 17.24
C LEU A 227 -10.21 1.69 16.17
N LEU A 228 -9.32 0.75 16.47
CA LEU A 228 -9.00 -0.37 15.58
C LEU A 228 -10.17 -1.34 15.46
N TYR A 229 -10.91 -1.57 16.54
CA TYR A 229 -12.12 -2.39 16.54
C TYR A 229 -13.17 -1.79 15.60
N GLU A 230 -13.52 -0.51 15.79
CA GLU A 230 -14.49 0.18 14.93
C GLU A 230 -14.08 0.13 13.45
N ALA A 231 -12.79 0.34 13.15
CA ALA A 231 -12.27 0.27 11.79
C ALA A 231 -12.26 -1.16 11.21
N ALA A 232 -11.97 -2.17 12.02
CA ALA A 232 -11.89 -3.56 11.59
C ALA A 232 -13.27 -4.21 11.36
N THR A 233 -14.31 -3.75 12.07
CA THR A 233 -15.69 -4.26 11.93
C THR A 233 -16.50 -3.53 10.87
N ALA A 234 -16.01 -2.39 10.37
CA ALA A 234 -16.70 -1.65 9.32
C ALA A 234 -16.64 -2.42 7.98
N PRO A 235 -17.74 -2.49 7.21
CA PRO A 235 -17.71 -3.06 5.88
C PRO A 235 -16.78 -2.24 4.97
N GLY A 236 -16.14 -2.91 4.03
CA GLY A 236 -15.26 -2.22 3.11
C GLY A 236 -14.40 -3.16 2.25
N PRO A 237 -13.49 -2.56 1.48
CA PRO A 237 -12.61 -3.28 0.58
C PRO A 237 -11.58 -4.13 1.33
N SER A 238 -11.05 -5.14 0.66
CA SER A 238 -10.12 -6.14 1.20
C SER A 238 -8.87 -5.54 1.86
N TYR A 239 -8.39 -4.38 1.39
CA TYR A 239 -7.23 -3.71 1.99
C TYR A 239 -7.46 -3.26 3.45
N ARG A 240 -8.71 -3.16 3.92
CA ARG A 240 -9.05 -2.81 5.32
C ARG A 240 -8.80 -3.94 6.32
N HIS A 241 -8.59 -5.17 5.86
CA HIS A 241 -8.16 -6.26 6.74
C HIS A 241 -6.86 -5.94 7.48
N LEU A 242 -6.08 -4.96 7.01
CA LEU A 242 -4.95 -4.41 7.75
C LEU A 242 -5.34 -3.94 9.16
N PHE A 243 -6.50 -3.30 9.34
CA PHE A 243 -6.94 -2.85 10.66
C PHE A 243 -7.28 -4.02 11.58
N THR A 244 -7.78 -5.14 11.04
CA THR A 244 -7.96 -6.38 11.80
C THR A 244 -6.63 -6.94 12.30
N ALA A 245 -5.58 -6.93 11.47
CA ALA A 245 -4.26 -7.39 11.88
C ALA A 245 -3.62 -6.48 12.95
N GLU A 246 -3.79 -5.17 12.81
CA GLU A 246 -3.31 -4.20 13.80
C GLU A 246 -4.10 -4.26 15.11
N LEU A 247 -5.41 -4.52 15.05
CA LEU A 247 -6.25 -4.78 16.22
C LEU A 247 -5.74 -5.99 16.99
N LEU A 248 -5.51 -7.13 16.31
CA LEU A 248 -4.98 -8.33 16.96
C LEU A 248 -3.62 -8.03 17.63
N SER A 249 -2.73 -7.32 16.94
CA SER A 249 -1.46 -6.91 17.52
C SER A 249 -1.62 -6.03 18.77
N ALA A 250 -2.59 -5.10 18.75
CA ALA A 250 -2.88 -4.23 19.88
C ALA A 250 -3.47 -4.99 21.08
N LEU A 251 -4.43 -5.89 20.85
CA LEU A 251 -5.03 -6.75 21.89
C LEU A 251 -3.97 -7.62 22.58
N VAL A 252 -3.14 -8.29 21.80
CA VAL A 252 -2.03 -9.13 22.31
C VAL A 252 -1.04 -8.30 23.13
N ARG A 253 -0.71 -7.08 22.69
CA ARG A 253 0.19 -6.20 23.44
C ARG A 253 -0.45 -5.65 24.71
N ALA A 254 -1.77 -5.43 24.70
CA ALA A 254 -2.55 -5.03 25.87
C ALA A 254 -2.81 -6.17 26.85
N ARG A 255 -2.47 -7.43 26.48
CA ARG A 255 -2.80 -8.64 27.23
C ARG A 255 -4.32 -8.89 27.36
N ALA A 256 -5.09 -8.40 26.41
CA ALA A 256 -6.52 -8.67 26.26
C ALA A 256 -6.68 -10.06 25.61
N TRP A 257 -6.42 -11.11 26.40
CA TRP A 257 -6.26 -12.48 25.90
C TRP A 257 -7.56 -13.07 25.35
N GLY A 258 -8.69 -12.84 26.01
CA GLY A 258 -9.98 -13.36 25.56
C GLY A 258 -10.38 -12.76 24.22
N GLU A 259 -10.29 -11.43 24.10
CA GLU A 259 -10.61 -10.72 22.88
C GLU A 259 -9.64 -11.07 21.74
N ALA A 260 -8.36 -11.32 22.04
CA ALA A 260 -7.40 -11.80 21.06
C ALA A 260 -7.74 -13.20 20.55
N GLU A 261 -8.17 -14.11 21.43
CA GLU A 261 -8.60 -15.46 21.07
C GLU A 261 -9.84 -15.44 20.19
N GLU A 262 -10.87 -14.67 20.58
CA GLU A 262 -12.10 -14.48 19.80
C GLU A 262 -11.80 -13.94 18.40
N LEU A 263 -10.92 -12.94 18.31
CA LEU A 263 -10.53 -12.38 17.02
C LEU A 263 -9.76 -13.37 16.15
N ILE A 264 -8.89 -14.20 16.75
CA ILE A 264 -8.21 -15.26 16.01
C ILE A 264 -9.21 -16.28 15.49
N ALA A 265 -10.18 -16.69 16.32
CA ALA A 265 -11.22 -17.64 15.91
C ALA A 265 -12.06 -17.14 14.73
N ASP A 266 -12.32 -15.83 14.64
CA ASP A 266 -13.01 -15.21 13.50
C ASP A 266 -12.12 -15.11 12.24
N VAL A 267 -10.85 -14.75 12.41
CA VAL A 267 -9.95 -14.43 11.28
C VAL A 267 -9.31 -15.68 10.67
N ALA A 268 -8.90 -16.65 11.49
CA ALA A 268 -8.13 -17.80 11.04
C ALA A 268 -8.83 -18.61 9.93
N PRO A 269 -10.14 -18.94 10.01
CA PRO A 269 -10.83 -19.71 8.96
C PRO A 269 -10.81 -19.07 7.57
N ARG A 270 -10.63 -17.74 7.50
CA ARG A 270 -10.60 -16.95 6.26
C ARG A 270 -9.22 -16.39 5.93
N ALA A 271 -8.20 -16.69 6.74
CA ALA A 271 -6.86 -16.11 6.61
C ALA A 271 -6.19 -16.43 5.26
N ALA A 272 -6.44 -17.62 4.70
CA ALA A 272 -5.93 -18.01 3.39
C ALA A 272 -6.42 -17.12 2.23
N GLY A 273 -7.57 -16.45 2.41
CA GLY A 273 -8.15 -15.52 1.43
C GLY A 273 -7.66 -14.08 1.55
N ILE A 274 -6.82 -13.75 2.54
CA ILE A 274 -6.31 -12.39 2.73
C ILE A 274 -5.25 -12.08 1.66
N GLY A 275 -5.63 -11.26 0.67
CA GLY A 275 -4.77 -10.91 -0.46
C GLY A 275 -3.66 -9.87 -0.15
N SER A 276 -3.64 -9.27 1.04
CA SER A 276 -2.63 -8.29 1.46
C SER A 276 -1.48 -8.98 2.21
N VAL A 277 -0.26 -8.92 1.67
CA VAL A 277 0.94 -9.47 2.32
C VAL A 277 1.29 -8.70 3.58
N ARG A 278 1.07 -7.39 3.63
CA ARG A 278 1.33 -6.58 4.84
C ARG A 278 0.43 -7.00 6.00
N THR A 279 -0.81 -7.33 5.68
CA THR A 279 -1.79 -7.84 6.65
C THR A 279 -1.36 -9.21 7.16
N THR A 280 -1.03 -10.15 6.28
CA THR A 280 -0.61 -11.51 6.68
C THR A 280 0.73 -11.52 7.41
N GLU A 281 1.67 -10.63 7.06
CA GLU A 281 2.92 -10.43 7.81
C GLU A 281 2.65 -9.98 9.26
N THR A 282 1.69 -9.07 9.46
CA THR A 282 1.32 -8.56 10.78
C THR A 282 0.61 -9.63 11.62
N LEU A 283 -0.29 -10.39 11.01
CA LEU A 283 -0.95 -11.54 11.64
C LEU A 283 0.07 -12.60 12.04
N GLY A 284 0.94 -13.02 11.12
CA GLY A 284 1.96 -14.04 11.38
C GLY A 284 2.96 -13.61 12.45
N ALA A 285 3.44 -12.37 12.42
CA ALA A 285 4.33 -11.84 13.47
C ALA A 285 3.65 -11.80 14.85
N THR A 286 2.34 -11.56 14.89
CA THR A 286 1.57 -11.55 16.13
C THR A 286 1.33 -12.97 16.66
N ALA A 287 1.02 -13.93 15.78
CA ALA A 287 0.91 -15.35 16.11
C ALA A 287 2.23 -15.91 16.69
N VAL A 288 3.36 -15.65 16.03
CA VAL A 288 4.70 -16.04 16.51
C VAL A 288 4.99 -15.44 17.89
N ARG A 289 4.59 -14.18 18.13
CA ARG A 289 4.74 -13.54 19.45
C ARG A 289 3.90 -14.24 20.53
N LEU A 290 2.67 -14.65 20.22
CA LEU A 290 1.80 -15.35 21.15
C LEU A 290 2.39 -16.72 21.53
N LEU A 291 2.88 -17.49 20.56
CA LEU A 291 3.53 -18.77 20.80
C LEU A 291 4.74 -18.64 21.73
N ALA A 292 5.52 -17.56 21.59
CA ALA A 292 6.68 -17.28 22.43
C ALA A 292 6.33 -16.61 23.78
N SER A 293 5.06 -16.28 24.05
CA SER A 293 4.64 -15.55 25.25
C SER A 293 4.40 -16.50 26.43
N PRO A 294 5.18 -16.43 27.52
CA PRO A 294 4.96 -17.30 28.69
C PRO A 294 3.63 -17.02 29.40
N GLY A 295 3.09 -15.80 29.26
CA GLY A 295 1.84 -15.38 29.89
C GLY A 295 0.60 -15.58 29.02
N ALA A 296 0.74 -16.14 27.81
CA ALA A 296 -0.41 -16.47 26.96
C ALA A 296 -1.02 -17.82 27.41
N PRO A 297 -2.35 -17.88 27.61
CA PRO A 297 -3.06 -19.12 27.90
C PRO A 297 -2.83 -20.21 26.83
N PRO A 298 -2.87 -21.51 27.18
CA PRO A 298 -2.67 -22.60 26.22
C PRO A 298 -3.59 -22.54 25.00
N ASN A 299 -4.90 -22.34 25.21
CA ASN A 299 -5.90 -22.20 24.15
C ASN A 299 -5.59 -21.04 23.19
N LEU A 300 -5.13 -19.89 23.70
CA LEU A 300 -4.71 -18.76 22.87
C LEU A 300 -3.46 -19.11 22.03
N ARG A 301 -2.54 -19.91 22.56
CA ARG A 301 -1.37 -20.39 21.80
C ARG A 301 -1.77 -21.40 20.72
N ASP A 302 -2.72 -22.27 21.01
CA ASP A 302 -3.26 -23.22 20.02
C ASP A 302 -4.00 -22.46 18.90
N ALA A 303 -4.81 -21.46 19.25
CA ALA A 303 -5.43 -20.56 18.28
C ALA A 303 -4.38 -19.82 17.44
N ALA A 304 -3.30 -19.33 18.06
CA ALA A 304 -2.19 -18.69 17.34
C ALA A 304 -1.46 -19.64 16.38
N ALA A 305 -1.27 -20.91 16.76
CA ALA A 305 -0.72 -21.93 15.86
C ALA A 305 -1.64 -22.15 14.66
N PHE A 306 -2.95 -22.31 14.89
CA PHE A 306 -3.93 -22.46 13.82
C PHE A 306 -3.98 -21.25 12.88
N LEU A 307 -3.91 -20.02 13.42
CA LEU A 307 -3.79 -18.82 12.59
C LEU A 307 -2.54 -18.87 11.70
N LEU A 308 -1.39 -19.26 12.25
CA LEU A 308 -0.14 -19.32 11.51
C LEU A 308 -0.20 -20.36 10.36
N GLU A 309 -0.83 -21.51 10.61
CA GLU A 309 -1.07 -22.55 9.60
C GLU A 309 -2.08 -22.12 8.53
N SER A 310 -3.04 -21.27 8.89
CA SER A 310 -4.09 -20.79 7.99
C SER A 310 -3.65 -19.62 7.09
N LEU A 311 -2.51 -18.98 7.39
CA LEU A 311 -1.99 -17.88 6.59
C LEU A 311 -1.41 -18.40 5.25
N PRO A 312 -1.52 -17.63 4.16
CA PRO A 312 -0.99 -18.04 2.87
C PRO A 312 0.54 -18.18 2.92
N VAL A 313 1.06 -19.24 2.30
CA VAL A 313 2.51 -19.48 2.21
C VAL A 313 3.19 -18.34 1.47
N ARG A 314 4.24 -17.76 2.08
CA ARG A 314 5.01 -16.67 1.46
C ARG A 314 5.70 -17.17 0.19
N THR A 315 5.20 -16.76 -0.96
CA THR A 315 5.85 -17.00 -2.26
C THR A 315 6.74 -15.81 -2.62
N GLY A 316 7.98 -15.80 -2.11
CA GLY A 316 9.05 -14.91 -2.60
C GLY A 316 9.08 -13.48 -2.03
N GLY A 317 9.75 -13.30 -0.90
CA GLY A 317 10.17 -12.00 -0.33
C GLY A 317 11.06 -12.22 0.89
N PRO A 318 11.96 -11.28 1.26
CA PRO A 318 12.87 -11.48 2.40
C PRO A 318 12.08 -11.77 3.67
N GLY A 319 12.65 -12.56 4.59
CA GLY A 319 12.07 -12.93 5.88
C GLY A 319 11.45 -11.73 6.64
N PRO A 320 10.54 -11.99 7.60
CA PRO A 320 9.83 -10.93 8.31
C PRO A 320 10.83 -9.86 8.79
N LEU A 321 10.58 -8.60 8.42
CA LEU A 321 11.24 -7.48 9.07
C LEU A 321 10.69 -7.43 10.50
N ILE A 322 11.28 -8.23 11.38
CA ILE A 322 11.03 -8.15 12.82
C ILE A 322 11.36 -6.70 13.18
N PRO A 323 10.40 -5.89 13.65
CA PRO A 323 10.72 -4.56 14.13
C PRO A 323 11.72 -4.77 15.27
N ARG A 324 12.95 -4.28 15.06
CA ARG A 324 13.97 -4.27 16.12
C ARG A 324 13.32 -3.54 17.28
N ASN A 325 13.06 -4.25 18.37
CA ASN A 325 12.68 -3.63 19.63
C ASN A 325 13.79 -2.63 19.93
N HIS A 326 13.52 -1.32 19.82
CA HIS A 326 14.41 -0.35 20.43
C HIS A 326 14.33 -0.60 21.94
N PRO A 327 15.45 -0.97 22.61
CA PRO A 327 15.50 -0.92 24.06
C PRO A 327 15.23 0.52 24.51
N ALA A 328 14.63 0.61 25.69
CA ALA A 328 14.12 1.84 26.32
C ALA A 328 15.12 3.00 26.32
#